data_AF-A0A537VD85-F1
#
_entry.id   AF-A0A537VD85-F1
#
_cell.length_a   1.000
_cell.length_b   1.000
_cell.length_c   1.000
_cell.angle_alpha   90.00
_cell.angle_beta   90.00
_cell.angle_gamma   90.00
#
_symmetry.space_group_name_H-M   'P 1'
#
loop_
_entity.id
_entity.type
_entity.pdbx_description
1 polymer ?
#
loop_
_entity_poly.entity_id
_entity_poly.type
_entity_poly.pdbx_seq_one_letter_code
_entity_poly.pdbx_strand_id
1 'polypeptide(L)'
;MKRSVVLLCGSALAALSLGASTASAVPCVPTPYVQDAHALTAQLANPPDALVPPNVDATGCDIGIFYNDGGPHHLVNKSVFGATYYGVLSISPGTTTNITKSSMYDVGDQPTFTGTQHGISVAYRDGADGQVDHTQLYDYQKGGVLANGAGTDVQVLSNVVRGQGPTPVIAQNGVQISRGATGHVNDNLIEDHEYTGCTKQQDRAGTCTYVVSTGILLFAVEPSLVDTKNNLFRNNDVNLLNASNAPA
;
A
#
# COMPACT_ATOMS: atom_id res chain seq x y z
N MET A 1 -65.70 -48.97 -11.96
CA MET A 1 -65.36 -47.55 -12.19
C MET A 1 -64.73 -46.99 -10.92
N LYS A 2 -63.39 -46.91 -10.87
CA LYS A 2 -62.63 -46.44 -9.69
C LYS A 2 -62.46 -44.92 -9.80
N ARG A 3 -62.87 -44.18 -8.77
CA ARG A 3 -62.69 -42.72 -8.66
C ARG A 3 -61.42 -42.44 -7.86
N SER A 4 -60.44 -41.81 -8.49
CA SER A 4 -59.19 -41.38 -7.86
C SER A 4 -59.40 -40.05 -7.11
N VAL A 5 -58.96 -40.01 -5.86
CA VAL A 5 -58.85 -38.79 -5.03
C VAL A 5 -57.42 -38.28 -5.17
N VAL A 6 -57.25 -37.02 -5.57
CA VAL A 6 -55.95 -36.33 -5.62
C VAL A 6 -55.85 -35.43 -4.40
N LEU A 7 -54.94 -35.74 -3.48
CA LEU A 7 -54.52 -34.88 -2.38
C LEU A 7 -53.43 -33.91 -2.89
N LEU A 8 -53.69 -32.61 -2.85
CA LEU A 8 -52.64 -31.59 -2.95
C LEU A 8 -52.10 -31.28 -1.56
N CYS A 9 -50.85 -31.67 -1.29
CA CYS A 9 -50.07 -31.15 -0.17
C CYS A 9 -49.46 -29.79 -0.56
N GLY A 10 -49.97 -28.70 0.01
CA GLY A 10 -49.33 -27.38 -0.06
C GLY A 10 -48.25 -27.26 1.01
N SER A 11 -46.98 -27.19 0.60
CA SER A 11 -45.84 -26.88 1.45
C SER A 11 -45.71 -25.37 1.64
N ALA A 12 -45.90 -24.88 2.86
CA ALA A 12 -45.62 -23.50 3.24
C ALA A 12 -44.10 -23.33 3.46
N LEU A 13 -43.43 -22.57 2.59
CA LEU A 13 -42.08 -22.07 2.85
C LEU A 13 -42.17 -20.83 3.76
N ALA A 14 -41.75 -20.97 5.01
CA ALA A 14 -41.48 -19.83 5.88
C ALA A 14 -40.12 -19.22 5.49
N ALA A 15 -40.13 -18.01 4.92
CA ALA A 15 -38.91 -17.25 4.64
C ALA A 15 -38.39 -16.65 5.95
N LEU A 16 -37.29 -17.20 6.49
CA LEU A 16 -36.50 -16.51 7.51
C LEU A 16 -35.76 -15.35 6.85
N SER A 17 -36.22 -14.13 7.09
CA SER A 17 -35.47 -12.92 6.77
C SER A 17 -34.27 -12.80 7.71
N LEU A 18 -33.09 -13.23 7.25
CA LEU A 18 -31.84 -12.83 7.90
C LEU A 18 -31.69 -11.32 7.72
N GLY A 19 -31.90 -10.57 8.80
CA GLY A 19 -31.55 -9.16 8.84
C GLY A 19 -30.05 -9.02 8.62
N ALA A 20 -29.65 -8.35 7.55
CA ALA A 20 -28.28 -7.93 7.35
C ALA A 20 -27.95 -6.90 8.43
N SER A 21 -27.23 -7.33 9.48
CA SER A 21 -26.63 -6.42 10.42
C SER A 21 -25.61 -5.58 9.66
N THR A 22 -25.93 -4.31 9.40
CA THR A 22 -24.95 -3.33 8.94
C THR A 22 -23.94 -3.16 10.08
N ALA A 23 -22.81 -3.87 9.99
CA ALA A 23 -21.68 -3.59 10.86
C ALA A 23 -21.33 -2.11 10.67
N SER A 24 -21.48 -1.30 11.72
CA SER A 24 -21.00 0.07 11.69
C SER A 24 -19.49 0.00 11.53
N ALA A 25 -18.96 0.54 10.44
CA ALA A 25 -17.53 0.78 10.32
C ALA A 25 -17.08 1.55 11.58
N VAL A 26 -15.99 1.10 12.20
CA VAL A 26 -15.40 1.81 13.34
C VAL A 26 -15.00 3.20 12.81
N PRO A 27 -15.42 4.30 13.46
CA PRO A 27 -15.13 5.63 12.94
C PRO A 27 -13.62 5.87 12.91
N CYS A 28 -13.13 6.43 11.80
CA CYS A 28 -11.72 6.77 11.62
C CYS A 28 -11.26 7.78 12.68
N VAL A 29 -10.04 7.59 13.16
CA VAL A 29 -9.39 8.43 14.17
C VAL A 29 -8.62 9.56 13.48
N PRO A 30 -8.81 10.83 13.85
CA PRO A 30 -8.00 11.93 13.30
C PRO A 30 -6.51 11.74 13.58
N THR A 31 -5.66 12.07 12.61
CA THR A 31 -4.20 12.14 12.77
C THR A 31 -3.72 13.58 12.62
N PRO A 32 -2.52 13.92 13.13
CA PRO A 32 -1.91 15.22 12.86
C PRO A 32 -1.29 15.33 11.46
N TYR A 33 -1.30 14.25 10.67
CA TYR A 33 -0.66 14.23 9.36
C TYR A 33 -1.56 14.87 8.30
N VAL A 34 -0.99 15.76 7.49
CA VAL A 34 -1.70 16.48 6.43
C VAL A 34 -0.99 16.21 5.11
N GLN A 35 -1.75 15.81 4.10
CA GLN A 35 -1.29 15.67 2.72
C GLN A 35 -2.36 16.21 1.77
N ASP A 36 -1.97 16.87 0.68
CA ASP A 36 -2.91 17.42 -0.32
C ASP A 36 -3.94 18.40 0.28
N ALA A 37 -3.51 19.16 1.31
CA ALA A 37 -4.36 20.04 2.11
C ALA A 37 -5.53 19.33 2.83
N HIS A 38 -5.45 18.00 2.97
CA HIS A 38 -6.39 17.14 3.66
C HIS A 38 -5.75 16.57 4.94
N ALA A 39 -6.43 16.71 6.07
CA ALA A 39 -5.98 16.12 7.34
C ALA A 39 -6.39 14.65 7.36
N LEU A 40 -5.40 13.75 7.36
CA LEU A 40 -5.66 12.33 7.20
C LEU A 40 -6.22 11.70 8.47
N THR A 41 -7.10 10.73 8.28
CA THR A 41 -7.68 9.90 9.33
C THR A 41 -7.13 8.48 9.26
N ALA A 42 -7.02 7.79 10.39
CA ALA A 42 -6.53 6.42 10.47
C ALA A 42 -7.57 5.47 11.07
N GLN A 43 -7.61 4.22 10.62
CA GLN A 43 -8.40 3.19 11.29
C GLN A 43 -7.85 2.91 12.70
N LEU A 44 -6.52 2.93 12.87
CA LEU A 44 -5.85 2.87 14.17
C LEU A 44 -4.73 3.93 14.23
N ALA A 45 -4.69 4.72 15.31
CA ALA A 45 -3.62 5.70 15.56
C ALA A 45 -2.90 5.37 16.87
N ASN A 46 -1.59 5.16 16.80
CA ASN A 46 -0.71 4.69 17.89
C ASN A 46 -1.31 3.54 18.72
N PRO A 47 -1.85 2.46 18.11
CA PRO A 47 -2.34 1.34 18.88
C PRO A 47 -1.17 0.62 19.56
N PRO A 48 -1.30 0.19 20.82
CA PRO A 48 -0.41 -0.83 21.37
C PRO A 48 -0.44 -2.08 20.49
N ASP A 49 0.72 -2.69 20.21
CA ASP A 49 0.86 -3.84 19.30
C ASP A 49 -0.11 -4.99 19.61
N ALA A 50 -0.33 -5.25 20.90
CA ALA A 50 -1.24 -6.31 21.39
C ALA A 50 -2.72 -6.07 21.02
N LEU A 51 -3.09 -4.84 20.69
CA LEU A 51 -4.45 -4.44 20.34
C LEU A 51 -4.66 -4.33 18.83
N VAL A 52 -3.62 -4.45 18.01
CA VAL A 52 -3.77 -4.47 16.55
C VAL A 52 -4.42 -5.81 16.15
N PRO A 53 -5.65 -5.82 15.59
CA PRO A 53 -6.31 -7.05 15.18
C PRO A 53 -5.56 -7.73 14.03
N PRO A 54 -5.76 -9.03 13.79
CA PRO A 54 -5.15 -9.72 12.64
C PRO A 54 -5.50 -9.09 11.29
N ASN A 55 -6.72 -8.59 11.15
CA ASN A 55 -7.21 -7.90 9.96
C ASN A 55 -7.60 -6.47 10.34
N VAL A 56 -7.00 -5.49 9.68
CA VAL A 56 -7.32 -4.07 9.78
C VAL A 56 -7.96 -3.67 8.45
N ASP A 57 -9.28 -3.64 8.42
CA ASP A 57 -10.07 -3.07 7.34
C ASP A 57 -10.18 -1.57 7.58
N ALA A 58 -9.55 -0.79 6.70
CA ALA A 58 -9.50 0.65 6.76
C ALA A 58 -10.43 1.33 5.73
N THR A 59 -11.41 0.58 5.19
CA THR A 59 -12.38 1.11 4.23
C THR A 59 -13.07 2.34 4.80
N GLY A 60 -12.93 3.46 4.09
CA GLY A 60 -13.47 4.76 4.49
C GLY A 60 -12.52 5.63 5.33
N CYS A 61 -11.32 5.13 5.66
CA CYS A 61 -10.24 5.89 6.29
C CYS A 61 -9.11 6.18 5.28
N ASP A 62 -8.30 7.21 5.58
CA ASP A 62 -7.14 7.55 4.75
C ASP A 62 -5.96 6.61 5.03
N ILE A 63 -5.78 6.21 6.29
CA ILE A 63 -4.65 5.40 6.76
C ILE A 63 -5.18 4.13 7.45
N GLY A 64 -4.54 2.98 7.25
CA GLY A 64 -4.83 1.79 8.04
C GLY A 64 -4.30 1.89 9.47
N ILE A 65 -2.98 1.95 9.62
CA ILE A 65 -2.32 2.11 10.91
C ILE A 65 -1.35 3.29 10.86
N PHE A 66 -1.50 4.22 11.80
CA PHE A 66 -0.65 5.41 11.92
C PHE A 66 0.19 5.36 13.20
N TYR A 67 1.50 5.58 13.08
CA TYR A 67 2.44 5.66 14.21
C TYR A 67 3.25 6.95 14.18
N ASN A 68 3.30 7.66 15.31
CA ASN A 68 4.09 8.90 15.47
C ASN A 68 4.51 9.18 16.93
N ASP A 69 4.52 8.17 17.79
CA ASP A 69 4.66 8.31 19.24
C ASP A 69 6.11 8.16 19.75
N GLY A 70 7.08 7.97 18.84
CA GLY A 70 8.48 7.76 19.22
C GLY A 70 8.75 6.38 19.84
N GLY A 71 7.82 5.42 19.65
CA GLY A 71 7.90 4.07 20.18
C GLY A 71 8.29 3.00 19.15
N PRO A 72 8.71 1.81 19.63
CA PRO A 72 8.85 0.63 18.79
C PRO A 72 7.51 -0.08 18.62
N HIS A 73 7.22 -0.53 17.40
CA HIS A 73 6.04 -1.27 17.02
C HIS A 73 6.39 -2.51 16.20
N HIS A 74 5.65 -3.59 16.44
CA HIS A 74 5.82 -4.88 15.78
C HIS A 74 4.49 -5.40 15.25
N LEU A 75 4.34 -5.34 13.93
CA LEU A 75 3.19 -5.89 13.21
C LEU A 75 3.57 -7.26 12.65
N VAL A 76 3.11 -8.32 13.30
CA VAL A 76 3.37 -9.70 12.89
C VAL A 76 2.06 -10.38 12.48
N ASN A 77 2.06 -11.05 11.32
CA ASN A 77 0.89 -11.75 10.78
C ASN A 77 -0.36 -10.84 10.68
N LYS A 78 -0.20 -9.64 10.14
CA LYS A 78 -1.29 -8.69 9.94
C LYS A 78 -1.71 -8.61 8.48
N SER A 79 -2.99 -8.36 8.26
CA SER A 79 -3.54 -7.94 6.97
C SER A 79 -4.09 -6.52 7.12
N VAL A 80 -3.57 -5.55 6.36
CA VAL A 80 -4.06 -4.15 6.38
C VAL A 80 -4.48 -3.77 4.98
N PHE A 81 -5.71 -3.28 4.82
CA PHE A 81 -6.29 -3.02 3.50
C PHE A 81 -7.41 -1.97 3.53
N GLY A 82 -7.81 -1.48 2.35
CA GLY A 82 -8.95 -0.57 2.17
C GLY A 82 -8.66 0.90 2.45
N ALA A 83 -7.43 1.26 2.82
CA ALA A 83 -7.03 2.63 3.11
C ALA A 83 -6.82 3.44 1.82
N THR A 84 -7.19 4.73 1.82
CA THR A 84 -7.07 5.57 0.61
C THR A 84 -5.63 6.05 0.35
N TYR A 85 -4.91 6.48 1.40
CA TYR A 85 -3.58 7.08 1.29
C TYR A 85 -2.46 6.11 1.66
N TYR A 86 -2.56 5.46 2.82
CA TYR A 86 -1.50 4.59 3.36
C TYR A 86 -2.04 3.35 4.05
N GLY A 87 -1.49 2.16 3.77
CA GLY A 87 -1.78 0.98 4.58
C GLY A 87 -1.23 1.16 6.01
N VAL A 88 0.08 1.36 6.11
CA VAL A 88 0.77 1.73 7.35
C VAL A 88 1.62 2.97 7.13
N LEU A 89 1.48 3.99 7.98
CA LEU A 89 2.28 5.21 7.95
C LEU A 89 2.98 5.41 9.30
N SER A 90 4.32 5.42 9.30
CA SER A 90 5.15 5.75 10.45
C SER A 90 5.90 7.05 10.20
N ILE A 91 5.84 7.98 11.15
CA ILE A 91 6.49 9.28 11.05
C ILE A 91 7.25 9.64 12.34
N SER A 92 8.11 10.64 12.23
CA SER A 92 8.91 11.25 13.30
C SER A 92 10.09 10.41 13.78
N PRO A 93 11.19 11.06 14.21
CA PRO A 93 12.34 10.36 14.78
C PRO A 93 11.97 9.55 16.03
N GLY A 94 12.55 8.37 16.15
CA GLY A 94 12.34 7.45 17.28
C GLY A 94 11.14 6.51 17.12
N THR A 95 10.22 6.78 16.19
CA THR A 95 9.17 5.82 15.82
C THR A 95 9.79 4.71 14.96
N THR A 96 9.73 3.46 15.43
CA THR A 96 10.23 2.31 14.67
C THR A 96 9.10 1.33 14.44
N THR A 97 8.84 0.96 13.18
CA THR A 97 7.78 0.00 12.85
C THR A 97 8.33 -1.18 12.09
N ASN A 98 8.28 -2.37 12.70
CA ASN A 98 8.72 -3.63 12.12
C ASN A 98 7.51 -4.46 11.68
N ILE A 99 7.38 -4.70 10.39
CA ILE A 99 6.29 -5.43 9.76
C ILE A 99 6.84 -6.75 9.25
N THR A 100 6.34 -7.86 9.78
CA THR A 100 6.83 -9.20 9.40
C THR A 100 5.69 -10.15 9.08
N LYS A 101 5.88 -11.01 8.08
CA LYS A 101 4.93 -12.09 7.71
C LYS A 101 3.50 -11.58 7.50
N SER A 102 3.37 -10.38 6.95
CA SER A 102 2.10 -9.66 6.87
C SER A 102 1.64 -9.53 5.41
N SER A 103 0.51 -8.88 5.19
CA SER A 103 -0.04 -8.57 3.87
C SER A 103 -0.63 -7.16 3.87
N MET A 104 -0.22 -6.34 2.91
CA MET A 104 -0.68 -4.97 2.73
C MET A 104 -1.24 -4.85 1.33
N TYR A 105 -2.54 -4.59 1.20
CA TYR A 105 -3.18 -4.64 -0.11
C TYR A 105 -4.40 -3.74 -0.22
N ASP A 106 -4.86 -3.51 -1.44
CA ASP A 106 -6.03 -2.68 -1.74
C ASP A 106 -5.91 -1.29 -1.08
N VAL A 107 -4.82 -0.58 -1.42
CA VAL A 107 -4.51 0.75 -0.87
C VAL A 107 -4.51 1.79 -1.99
N GLY A 108 -5.47 2.71 -1.97
CA GLY A 108 -5.66 3.70 -3.03
C GLY A 108 -7.09 4.20 -3.14
N ASP A 109 -7.36 4.99 -4.18
CA ASP A 109 -8.73 5.42 -4.46
C ASP A 109 -9.60 4.21 -4.81
N GLN A 110 -10.73 4.08 -4.09
CA GLN A 110 -11.72 3.03 -4.32
C GLN A 110 -13.14 3.64 -4.44
N PRO A 111 -14.01 3.07 -5.29
CA PRO A 111 -13.81 1.88 -6.13
C PRO A 111 -13.09 2.18 -7.47
N THR A 112 -12.62 3.41 -7.69
CA THR A 112 -12.04 3.83 -8.97
C THR A 112 -10.54 4.01 -8.84
N PHE A 113 -9.78 3.19 -9.57
CA PHE A 113 -8.33 3.34 -9.71
C PHE A 113 -7.99 4.63 -10.48
N THR A 114 -7.26 5.56 -9.86
CA THR A 114 -6.96 6.87 -10.46
C THR A 114 -5.45 7.13 -10.62
N GLY A 115 -5.11 8.27 -11.25
CA GLY A 115 -3.74 8.74 -11.41
C GLY A 115 -3.18 9.56 -10.23
N THR A 116 -3.91 9.67 -9.12
CA THR A 116 -3.48 10.43 -7.94
C THR A 116 -2.22 9.83 -7.32
N GLN A 117 -1.32 10.67 -6.80
CA GLN A 117 0.01 10.24 -6.35
C GLN A 117 0.03 9.73 -4.90
N HIS A 118 -1.05 9.07 -4.47
CA HIS A 118 -1.20 8.42 -3.17
C HIS A 118 -1.59 6.94 -3.33
N GLY A 119 -1.81 6.25 -2.21
CA GLY A 119 -2.07 4.82 -2.18
C GLY A 119 -0.75 4.05 -2.09
N ILE A 120 -0.10 4.16 -0.94
CA ILE A 120 1.17 3.50 -0.64
C ILE A 120 0.97 2.46 0.46
N SER A 121 1.38 1.22 0.24
CA SER A 121 1.13 0.15 1.21
C SER A 121 1.80 0.40 2.56
N VAL A 122 3.10 0.73 2.56
CA VAL A 122 3.87 1.05 3.77
C VAL A 122 4.74 2.29 3.55
N ALA A 123 4.68 3.26 4.45
CA ALA A 123 5.50 4.46 4.38
C ALA A 123 6.19 4.78 5.70
N TYR A 124 7.49 5.10 5.61
CA TYR A 124 8.31 5.66 6.66
C TYR A 124 8.75 7.07 6.23
N ARG A 125 8.50 8.06 7.07
CA ARG A 125 8.81 9.46 6.77
C ARG A 125 9.41 10.19 7.95
N ASP A 126 10.09 11.29 7.66
CA ASP A 126 10.48 12.31 8.64
C ASP A 126 11.26 11.73 9.83
N GLY A 127 12.17 10.79 9.55
CA GLY A 127 13.04 10.16 10.56
C GLY A 127 12.47 8.92 11.23
N ALA A 128 11.28 8.46 10.85
CA ALA A 128 10.82 7.13 11.24
C ALA A 128 11.61 6.05 10.51
N ASP A 129 11.86 4.93 11.19
CA ASP A 129 12.68 3.82 10.73
C ASP A 129 11.94 2.49 10.85
N GLY A 130 12.51 1.42 10.28
CA GLY A 130 12.04 0.07 10.57
C GLY A 130 12.32 -0.95 9.49
N GLN A 131 11.55 -2.03 9.53
CA GLN A 131 11.72 -3.18 8.66
C GLN A 131 10.38 -3.63 8.08
N VAL A 132 10.39 -3.99 6.80
CA VAL A 132 9.33 -4.75 6.13
C VAL A 132 9.95 -6.06 5.66
N ASP A 133 9.51 -7.18 6.23
CA ASP A 133 10.13 -8.48 6.02
C ASP A 133 9.12 -9.62 5.80
N HIS A 134 9.42 -10.53 4.86
CA HIS A 134 8.54 -11.66 4.52
C HIS A 134 7.06 -11.26 4.31
N THR A 135 6.82 -10.07 3.77
CA THR A 135 5.49 -9.46 3.65
C THR A 135 5.08 -9.38 2.18
N GLN A 136 3.77 -9.53 1.92
CA GLN A 136 3.19 -9.37 0.59
C GLN A 136 2.60 -7.97 0.46
N LEU A 137 3.00 -7.21 -0.55
CA LEU A 137 2.48 -5.88 -0.86
C LEU A 137 1.95 -5.90 -2.29
N TYR A 138 0.65 -5.69 -2.48
CA TYR A 138 0.00 -5.81 -3.79
C TYR A 138 -1.26 -4.93 -3.88
N ASP A 139 -1.82 -4.75 -5.08
CA ASP A 139 -3.05 -3.95 -5.30
C ASP A 139 -3.01 -2.53 -4.69
N TYR A 140 -1.82 -1.92 -4.62
CA TYR A 140 -1.66 -0.51 -4.24
C TYR A 140 -1.74 0.41 -5.45
N GLN A 141 -2.11 1.67 -5.24
CA GLN A 141 -2.26 2.62 -6.33
C GLN A 141 -0.93 3.20 -6.81
N LYS A 142 -0.09 3.71 -5.92
CA LYS A 142 1.15 4.39 -6.29
C LYS A 142 2.41 3.60 -5.95
N GLY A 143 2.47 2.95 -4.78
CA GLY A 143 3.65 2.18 -4.44
C GLY A 143 3.53 1.19 -3.30
N GLY A 144 4.48 0.26 -3.24
CA GLY A 144 4.55 -0.76 -2.19
C GLY A 144 5.15 -0.17 -0.93
N VAL A 145 6.45 0.11 -0.94
CA VAL A 145 7.17 0.69 0.21
C VAL A 145 7.77 2.04 -0.14
N LEU A 146 7.60 3.01 0.75
CA LEU A 146 8.26 4.32 0.68
C LEU A 146 9.10 4.58 1.93
N ALA A 147 10.38 4.86 1.73
CA ALA A 147 11.23 5.53 2.71
C ALA A 147 11.52 6.94 2.20
N ASN A 148 11.20 7.98 2.98
CA ASN A 148 11.32 9.35 2.51
C ASN A 148 11.79 10.33 3.58
N GLY A 149 12.88 11.03 3.28
CA GLY A 149 13.42 12.10 4.11
C GLY A 149 14.72 11.69 4.81
N ALA A 150 15.58 12.68 5.06
CA ALA A 150 16.81 12.45 5.78
C ALA A 150 16.55 11.94 7.21
N GLY A 151 17.37 11.00 7.67
CA GLY A 151 17.22 10.36 8.96
C GLY A 151 16.24 9.18 8.99
N THR A 152 15.58 8.87 7.87
CA THR A 152 14.81 7.62 7.69
C THR A 152 15.72 6.53 7.10
N ASP A 153 15.78 5.39 7.77
CA ASP A 153 16.48 4.16 7.38
C ASP A 153 15.53 2.96 7.43
N VAL A 154 15.36 2.27 6.29
CA VAL A 154 14.38 1.19 6.16
C VAL A 154 15.01 -0.07 5.56
N GLN A 155 14.71 -1.21 6.16
CA GLN A 155 15.06 -2.53 5.65
C GLN A 155 13.83 -3.17 4.97
N VAL A 156 13.90 -3.41 3.66
CA VAL A 156 12.88 -4.08 2.85
C VAL A 156 13.45 -5.42 2.39
N LEU A 157 13.11 -6.49 3.11
CA LEU A 157 13.78 -7.79 3.00
C LEU A 157 12.81 -8.93 2.66
N SER A 158 13.18 -9.79 1.70
CA SER A 158 12.45 -11.06 1.45
C SER A 158 10.94 -10.90 1.20
N ASN A 159 10.51 -9.78 0.61
CA ASN A 159 9.10 -9.48 0.35
C ASN A 159 8.69 -9.89 -1.07
N VAL A 160 7.37 -9.96 -1.27
CA VAL A 160 6.77 -9.94 -2.62
C VAL A 160 6.09 -8.58 -2.78
N VAL A 161 6.57 -7.79 -3.74
CA VAL A 161 6.08 -6.44 -4.05
C VAL A 161 5.56 -6.44 -5.48
N ARG A 162 4.24 -6.44 -5.63
CA ARG A 162 3.57 -6.60 -6.92
C ARG A 162 2.73 -5.38 -7.28
N GLY A 163 3.01 -4.77 -8.44
CA GLY A 163 2.17 -3.72 -9.01
C GLY A 163 0.88 -4.26 -9.64
N GLN A 164 0.18 -3.41 -10.39
CA GLN A 164 -1.06 -3.78 -11.08
C GLN A 164 -0.84 -4.51 -12.42
N GLY A 165 0.42 -4.63 -12.86
CA GLY A 165 0.76 -5.00 -14.24
C GLY A 165 0.57 -3.82 -15.21
N PRO A 166 0.45 -4.08 -16.52
CA PRO A 166 0.32 -3.04 -17.54
C PRO A 166 -0.88 -2.12 -17.27
N THR A 167 -0.62 -0.84 -17.01
CA THR A 167 -1.67 0.15 -16.75
C THR A 167 -1.39 1.51 -17.41
N PRO A 168 -2.41 2.15 -18.03
CA PRO A 168 -2.25 3.49 -18.57
C PRO A 168 -2.50 4.60 -17.53
N VAL A 169 -2.95 4.24 -16.32
CA VAL A 169 -3.52 5.20 -15.35
C VAL A 169 -2.44 5.88 -14.51
N ILE A 170 -1.50 5.11 -13.98
CA ILE A 170 -0.47 5.62 -13.07
C ILE A 170 0.84 4.83 -13.20
N ALA A 171 1.96 5.55 -13.20
CA ALA A 171 3.27 4.92 -13.07
C ALA A 171 3.52 4.55 -11.59
N GLN A 172 3.66 3.25 -11.33
CA GLN A 172 3.83 2.69 -9.98
C GLN A 172 5.30 2.50 -9.64
N ASN A 173 5.63 2.63 -8.36
CA ASN A 173 6.96 2.30 -7.83
C ASN A 173 6.83 1.16 -6.82
N GLY A 174 7.54 0.05 -7.00
CA GLY A 174 7.51 -1.06 -6.04
C GLY A 174 8.07 -0.62 -4.70
N VAL A 175 9.36 -0.25 -4.68
CA VAL A 175 10.04 0.33 -3.53
C VAL A 175 10.64 1.67 -3.91
N GLN A 176 10.41 2.70 -3.12
CA GLN A 176 10.99 4.01 -3.31
C GLN A 176 11.78 4.43 -2.06
N ILE A 177 13.07 4.71 -2.23
CA ILE A 177 13.93 5.34 -1.23
C ILE A 177 14.22 6.75 -1.72
N SER A 178 13.92 7.76 -0.91
CA SER A 178 13.91 9.14 -1.42
C SER A 178 14.32 10.23 -0.43
N ARG A 179 14.81 11.35 -0.98
CA ARG A 179 15.08 12.62 -0.29
C ARG A 179 15.99 12.47 0.93
N GLY A 180 17.12 11.81 0.72
CA GLY A 180 18.14 11.59 1.76
C GLY A 180 17.87 10.41 2.70
N ALA A 181 16.80 9.64 2.50
CA ALA A 181 16.62 8.36 3.19
C ALA A 181 17.70 7.34 2.78
N THR A 182 18.00 6.41 3.68
CA THR A 182 18.95 5.31 3.48
C THR A 182 18.24 3.96 3.64
N GLY A 183 18.96 2.86 3.42
CA GLY A 183 18.45 1.54 3.80
C GLY A 183 18.88 0.39 2.90
N HIS A 184 18.14 -0.71 3.03
CA HIS A 184 18.41 -1.96 2.32
C HIS A 184 17.13 -2.44 1.63
N VAL A 185 17.20 -2.75 0.34
CA VAL A 185 16.13 -3.36 -0.44
C VAL A 185 16.70 -4.65 -1.00
N ASN A 186 16.62 -5.74 -0.23
CA ASN A 186 17.34 -6.97 -0.55
C ASN A 186 16.45 -8.21 -0.58
N ASP A 187 16.81 -9.16 -1.44
CA ASP A 187 16.20 -10.50 -1.50
C ASP A 187 14.68 -10.50 -1.80
N ASN A 188 14.14 -9.43 -2.39
CA ASN A 188 12.71 -9.33 -2.70
C ASN A 188 12.39 -9.88 -4.10
N LEU A 189 11.15 -10.34 -4.28
CA LEU A 189 10.52 -10.44 -5.60
C LEU A 189 9.76 -9.13 -5.87
N ILE A 190 10.17 -8.38 -6.89
CA ILE A 190 9.56 -7.09 -7.26
C ILE A 190 9.07 -7.18 -8.70
N GLU A 191 7.76 -7.17 -8.91
CA GLU A 191 7.17 -7.48 -10.21
C GLU A 191 5.92 -6.67 -10.58
N ASP A 192 5.59 -6.69 -11.87
CA ASP A 192 4.35 -6.16 -12.45
C ASP A 192 4.18 -4.62 -12.31
N HIS A 193 5.27 -3.87 -12.56
CA HIS A 193 5.27 -2.40 -12.60
C HIS A 193 5.47 -1.88 -14.03
N GLU A 194 4.38 -1.77 -14.80
CA GLU A 194 4.42 -1.43 -16.23
C GLU A 194 3.46 -0.28 -16.55
N TYR A 195 4.00 0.88 -16.94
CA TYR A 195 3.20 2.03 -17.34
C TYR A 195 3.03 2.08 -18.86
N THR A 196 1.78 2.01 -19.31
CA THR A 196 1.43 2.00 -20.73
C THR A 196 0.74 3.30 -21.19
N GLY A 197 0.70 4.33 -20.34
CA GLY A 197 -0.13 5.51 -20.58
C GLY A 197 0.47 6.53 -21.55
N CYS A 198 1.79 6.47 -21.79
CA CYS A 198 2.45 7.32 -22.76
C CYS A 198 3.63 6.61 -23.41
N THR A 199 3.68 6.60 -24.74
CA THR A 199 4.85 6.12 -25.50
C THR A 199 5.83 7.26 -25.76
N LYS A 200 7.12 6.92 -25.99
CA LYS A 200 8.14 7.91 -26.38
C LYS A 200 7.80 8.67 -27.67
N GLN A 201 7.02 8.08 -28.57
CA GLN A 201 6.58 8.75 -29.79
C GLN A 201 5.53 9.81 -29.48
N GLN A 202 4.55 9.48 -28.62
CA GLN A 202 3.53 10.42 -28.18
C GLN A 202 4.12 11.58 -27.37
N ASP A 203 5.11 11.30 -26.53
CA ASP A 203 5.87 12.31 -25.80
C ASP A 203 6.62 13.27 -26.72
N ARG A 204 7.33 12.74 -27.74
CA ARG A 204 7.96 13.57 -28.79
C ARG A 204 6.97 14.39 -29.61
N ALA A 205 5.73 13.91 -29.74
CA ALA A 205 4.65 14.63 -30.39
C ALA A 205 3.95 15.64 -29.46
N GLY A 206 4.32 15.69 -28.17
CA GLY A 206 3.75 16.61 -27.18
C GLY A 206 2.34 16.24 -26.72
N THR A 207 1.89 14.98 -26.89
CA THR A 207 0.52 14.58 -26.57
C THR A 207 0.35 14.03 -25.16
N CYS A 208 1.44 13.61 -24.52
CA CYS A 208 1.51 13.17 -23.13
C CYS A 208 2.96 13.29 -22.64
N THR A 209 3.20 13.03 -21.36
CA THR A 209 4.55 12.96 -20.80
C THR A 209 4.96 11.51 -20.64
N TYR A 210 6.09 11.12 -21.24
CA TYR A 210 6.64 9.79 -21.04
C TYR A 210 7.20 9.67 -19.62
N VAL A 211 6.61 8.77 -18.84
CA VAL A 211 7.09 8.36 -17.52
C VAL A 211 7.25 6.85 -17.51
N VAL A 212 7.95 6.33 -16.50
CA VAL A 212 8.15 4.89 -16.32
C VAL A 212 7.70 4.49 -14.93
N SER A 213 7.12 3.31 -14.82
CA SER A 213 7.02 2.61 -13.55
C SER A 213 8.40 2.06 -13.16
N THR A 214 8.61 1.75 -11.88
CA THR A 214 9.88 1.20 -11.42
C THR A 214 9.68 0.07 -10.43
N GLY A 215 10.57 -0.92 -10.47
CA GLY A 215 10.71 -1.88 -9.38
C GLY A 215 11.27 -1.19 -8.13
N ILE A 216 12.46 -0.59 -8.25
CA ILE A 216 13.08 0.25 -7.24
C ILE A 216 13.36 1.64 -7.80
N LEU A 217 12.88 2.67 -7.11
CA LEU A 217 13.22 4.07 -7.37
C LEU A 217 14.10 4.64 -6.26
N LEU A 218 15.31 5.06 -6.62
CA LEU A 218 16.17 5.90 -5.80
C LEU A 218 15.98 7.34 -6.25
N PHE A 219 15.43 8.20 -5.39
CA PHE A 219 15.06 9.57 -5.78
C PHE A 219 15.68 10.61 -4.86
N ALA A 220 16.64 11.38 -5.36
CA ALA A 220 17.38 12.37 -4.55
C ALA A 220 17.99 11.74 -3.27
N VAL A 221 18.71 10.64 -3.46
CA VAL A 221 19.47 9.93 -2.40
C VAL A 221 20.91 9.74 -2.87
N GLU A 222 21.82 9.53 -1.92
CA GLU A 222 23.17 9.04 -2.22
C GLU A 222 23.10 7.53 -2.45
N PRO A 223 23.26 7.03 -3.69
CA PRO A 223 22.99 5.62 -4.02
C PRO A 223 23.90 4.65 -3.26
N SER A 224 25.10 5.08 -2.87
CA SER A 224 26.01 4.26 -2.07
C SER A 224 25.51 3.97 -0.64
N LEU A 225 24.50 4.72 -0.16
CA LEU A 225 23.85 4.50 1.12
C LEU A 225 22.58 3.64 1.01
N VAL A 226 22.27 3.11 -0.18
CA VAL A 226 21.12 2.22 -0.39
C VAL A 226 21.60 0.91 -1.01
N ASP A 227 21.52 -0.18 -0.25
CA ASP A 227 21.82 -1.52 -0.77
C ASP A 227 20.61 -2.07 -1.52
N THR A 228 20.80 -2.59 -2.74
CA THR A 228 19.70 -3.06 -3.61
C THR A 228 19.94 -4.46 -4.18
N LYS A 229 20.66 -5.30 -3.43
CA LYS A 229 21.18 -6.59 -3.90
C LYS A 229 20.12 -7.69 -3.89
N ASN A 230 20.37 -8.72 -4.70
CA ASN A 230 19.65 -10.00 -4.70
C ASN A 230 18.13 -9.92 -4.93
N ASN A 231 17.61 -8.82 -5.45
CA ASN A 231 16.21 -8.75 -5.86
C ASN A 231 16.00 -9.52 -7.16
N LEU A 232 14.91 -10.28 -7.21
CA LEU A 232 14.40 -10.88 -8.44
C LEU A 232 13.35 -9.94 -9.04
N PHE A 233 13.59 -9.51 -10.27
CA PHE A 233 12.68 -8.63 -11.00
C PHE A 233 11.97 -9.33 -12.15
N ARG A 234 10.69 -9.04 -12.34
CA ARG A 234 9.88 -9.50 -13.48
C ARG A 234 8.90 -8.40 -13.90
N ASN A 235 8.63 -8.27 -15.20
CA ASN A 235 7.57 -7.39 -15.71
C ASN A 235 7.59 -5.98 -15.09
N ASN A 236 8.75 -5.32 -15.07
CA ASN A 236 8.85 -3.92 -14.68
C ASN A 236 9.39 -3.13 -15.88
N ASP A 237 8.90 -1.91 -16.10
CA ASP A 237 9.46 -1.01 -17.12
C ASP A 237 10.95 -0.77 -16.87
N VAL A 238 11.29 -0.48 -15.61
CA VAL A 238 12.66 -0.27 -15.13
C VAL A 238 12.84 -0.97 -13.78
N ASN A 239 13.77 -1.91 -13.69
CA ASN A 239 14.02 -2.64 -12.44
C ASN A 239 14.58 -1.75 -11.33
N LEU A 240 15.56 -0.92 -11.66
CA LEU A 240 16.19 0.02 -10.74
C LEU A 240 16.45 1.33 -11.48
N LEU A 241 15.86 2.42 -10.98
CA LEU A 241 16.08 3.77 -11.49
C LEU A 241 16.70 4.64 -10.41
N ASN A 242 17.82 5.30 -10.75
CA ASN A 242 18.38 6.37 -9.94
C ASN A 242 18.05 7.72 -10.58
N ALA A 243 17.15 8.46 -9.94
CA ALA A 243 16.73 9.81 -10.31
C ALA A 243 17.41 10.81 -9.35
N SER A 244 18.58 11.30 -9.75
CA SER A 244 19.47 12.13 -8.94
C SER A 244 18.91 13.53 -8.62
N ASN A 245 17.85 13.98 -9.28
CA ASN A 245 17.29 15.32 -9.08
C ASN A 245 15.87 15.22 -8.48
N ALA A 246 15.70 15.73 -7.26
CA ALA A 246 14.40 16.22 -6.83
C ALA A 246 14.06 17.45 -7.69
N PRO A 247 12.84 17.60 -8.26
CA PRO A 247 12.42 18.90 -8.73
C PRO A 247 12.45 19.83 -7.51
N ALA A 248 13.07 20.99 -7.73
CA ALA A 248 12.96 22.12 -6.82
C ALA A 248 11.50 22.52 -6.62
#